data_AF-A0AA35PJX2-F1
#
_entry.id   AF-A0AA35PJX2-F1
#
_cell.length_a   1.000
_cell.length_b   1.000
_cell.length_c   1.000
_cell.angle_alpha   90.00
_cell.angle_beta   90.00
_cell.angle_gamma   90.00
#
_symmetry.space_group_name_H-M   'P 1'
#
loop_
_entity.id
_entity.type
_entity.pdbx_description
1 polymer ?
#
loop_
_entity_poly.entity_id
_entity_poly.type
_entity_poly.pdbx_seq_one_letter_code
_entity_poly.pdbx_strand_id
1 'polypeptide(L)'
;MGWRVAGIPQAAALWLLLVACAGAPLLALAQPSKVSRGVAVPFVFDPRAVCDAPPCQHGGLCIRNGTCFCSRGYEGERCQYATCYPKCKNGGKCLRPGKCRCQPGYGGRYCHKVSCEGGCQNGGECISVNGLVKCLCASGWTGSRCQEAVCPQGCRNGATCVAPGICSCATGWVGGACHLALCRLPCQHGGKCIAPDVCRCRSPYSGIQCTKKMKQ
;
A
#
# COMPACT_ATOMS: atom_id res chain seq x y z
N MET A 1 2.60 45.46 36.77
CA MET A 1 1.50 45.95 35.91
C MET A 1 0.64 44.71 35.63
N GLY A 2 -0.48 44.43 36.30
CA GLY A 2 -1.57 45.35 36.66
C GLY A 2 -2.36 45.66 35.39
N TRP A 3 -3.62 45.29 35.20
CA TRP A 3 -4.72 45.19 36.18
C TRP A 3 -5.75 44.07 35.83
N ARG A 4 -6.31 43.39 36.86
CA ARG A 4 -7.76 43.05 36.92
C ARG A 4 -8.47 44.36 37.33
N VAL A 5 -9.73 44.71 37.05
CA VAL A 5 -11.06 44.09 37.27
C VAL A 5 -12.05 44.91 36.38
N ALA A 6 -13.36 44.67 36.20
CA ALA A 6 -14.37 43.77 36.77
C ALA A 6 -15.33 43.31 35.64
N GLY A 7 -16.65 43.08 35.75
CA GLY A 7 -17.64 43.16 36.85
C GLY A 7 -19.06 43.32 36.30
N ILE A 8 -19.96 42.40 36.62
CA ILE A 8 -21.38 42.38 36.20
C ILE A 8 -22.19 43.34 37.11
N PRO A 9 -23.29 43.95 36.63
CA PRO A 9 -24.58 43.52 37.16
C PRO A 9 -25.70 43.42 36.10
N GLN A 10 -26.70 42.59 36.41
CA GLN A 10 -27.99 42.57 35.72
C GLN A 10 -28.88 43.71 36.24
N ALA A 11 -29.76 44.25 35.40
CA ALA A 11 -30.93 45.00 35.85
C ALA A 11 -32.10 44.73 34.89
N ALA A 12 -33.19 44.18 35.44
CA ALA A 12 -34.46 44.03 34.73
C ALA A 12 -35.34 45.26 34.98
N ALA A 13 -36.12 45.68 33.98
CA ALA A 13 -37.27 46.55 34.17
C ALA A 13 -38.27 46.36 33.01
N LEU A 14 -39.36 45.62 33.27
CA LEU A 14 -40.60 45.80 32.52
C LEU A 14 -41.20 47.16 32.91
N TRP A 15 -41.71 47.92 31.94
CA TRP A 15 -42.95 48.68 32.13
C TRP A 15 -43.75 48.64 30.83
N LEU A 16 -45.06 48.39 30.95
CA LEU A 16 -45.99 48.32 29.83
C LEU A 16 -46.29 49.71 29.26
N LEU A 17 -46.75 49.78 28.02
CA LEU A 17 -47.96 50.54 27.66
C LEU A 17 -48.60 49.94 26.38
N LEU A 18 -49.93 50.00 26.34
CA LEU A 18 -50.83 49.41 25.33
C LEU A 18 -51.14 50.41 24.19
N VAL A 19 -52.12 50.06 23.33
CA VAL A 19 -52.82 50.89 22.31
C VAL A 19 -52.10 50.93 20.95
N ALA A 20 -52.72 50.59 19.81
CA ALA A 20 -54.03 49.98 19.55
C ALA A 20 -54.06 49.23 18.19
N CYS A 21 -55.05 48.36 18.00
CA CYS A 21 -55.42 47.86 16.68
C CYS A 21 -56.00 48.98 15.80
N ALA A 22 -55.50 49.10 14.58
CA ALA A 22 -56.23 49.69 13.45
C ALA A 22 -55.90 48.88 12.19
N GLY A 23 -56.93 48.45 11.46
CA GLY A 23 -56.77 47.53 10.34
C GLY A 23 -56.18 48.20 9.09
N ALA A 24 -55.30 47.47 8.41
CA ALA A 24 -54.89 47.75 7.02
C ALA A 24 -54.89 46.41 6.25
N PRO A 25 -55.21 46.42 4.94
CA PRO A 25 -55.61 45.20 4.24
C PRO A 25 -54.45 44.24 3.96
N LEU A 26 -54.81 42.96 3.77
CA LEU A 26 -53.93 41.91 3.27
C LEU A 26 -53.50 42.18 1.82
N LEU A 27 -52.56 43.11 1.64
CA LEU A 27 -51.72 43.16 0.44
C LEU A 27 -50.86 41.90 0.45
N ALA A 28 -51.24 40.92 -0.38
CA ALA A 28 -50.46 39.73 -0.62
C ALA A 28 -49.10 40.13 -1.20
N LEU A 29 -48.08 40.19 -0.34
CA LEU A 29 -46.69 40.30 -0.75
C LEU A 29 -46.35 39.01 -1.50
N ALA A 30 -46.52 39.06 -2.83
CA ALA A 30 -45.99 38.05 -3.74
C ALA A 30 -44.51 37.87 -3.41
N GLN A 31 -44.15 36.71 -2.87
CA GLN A 31 -42.77 36.41 -2.55
C GLN A 31 -41.96 36.57 -3.84
N PRO A 32 -40.86 37.32 -3.86
CA PRO A 32 -39.99 37.35 -5.02
C PRO A 32 -39.52 35.91 -5.24
N SER A 33 -39.98 35.31 -6.34
CA SER A 33 -39.61 33.95 -6.70
C SER A 33 -38.10 33.86 -6.66
N LYS A 34 -37.56 32.88 -5.91
CA LYS A 34 -36.12 32.61 -5.85
C LYS A 34 -35.68 31.98 -7.17
N VAL A 35 -35.75 32.76 -8.25
CA VAL A 35 -35.07 32.49 -9.50
C VAL A 35 -33.59 32.47 -9.16
N SER A 36 -33.02 31.27 -9.19
CA SER A 36 -31.59 31.03 -8.94
C SER A 36 -30.78 31.99 -9.81
N ARG A 37 -29.90 32.78 -9.18
CA ARG A 37 -28.99 33.69 -9.89
C ARG A 37 -28.22 32.90 -10.94
N GLY A 38 -28.58 33.07 -12.21
CA GLY A 38 -27.91 32.42 -13.31
C GLY A 38 -26.44 32.81 -13.35
N VAL A 39 -25.55 31.82 -13.52
CA VAL A 39 -24.15 32.10 -13.80
C VAL A 39 -24.09 32.68 -15.21
N ALA A 40 -23.69 33.94 -15.33
CA ALA A 40 -23.45 34.56 -16.63
C ALA A 40 -22.23 33.90 -17.28
N VAL A 41 -22.48 32.91 -18.14
CA VAL A 41 -21.46 32.20 -18.89
C VAL A 41 -21.14 32.96 -20.19
N PRO A 42 -19.86 33.10 -20.59
CA PRO A 42 -19.45 33.91 -21.74
C PRO A 42 -19.68 33.20 -23.09
N PHE A 43 -20.61 32.24 -23.14
CA PHE A 43 -20.91 31.44 -24.32
C PHE A 43 -22.41 31.41 -24.59
N VAL A 44 -22.77 31.32 -25.88
CA VAL A 44 -24.16 31.18 -26.32
C VAL A 44 -24.70 29.84 -25.82
N PHE A 45 -25.59 29.91 -24.82
CA PHE A 45 -26.33 28.78 -24.27
C PHE A 45 -27.70 28.71 -24.96
N ASP A 46 -27.95 27.64 -25.72
CA ASP A 46 -29.25 27.39 -26.33
C ASP A 46 -30.13 26.54 -25.38
N PRO A 47 -31.21 27.11 -24.79
CA PRO A 47 -32.10 26.37 -23.89
C PRO A 47 -32.95 25.31 -24.60
N ARG A 48 -32.89 25.21 -25.94
CA ARG A 48 -33.52 24.15 -26.75
C ARG A 48 -32.51 23.12 -27.28
N ALA A 49 -31.25 23.19 -26.85
CA ALA A 49 -30.22 22.25 -27.25
C ALA A 49 -30.57 20.81 -26.84
N VAL A 50 -30.51 19.89 -27.81
CA VAL A 50 -30.77 18.46 -27.61
C VAL A 50 -29.44 17.69 -27.57
N CYS A 51 -29.28 16.85 -26.54
CA CYS A 51 -28.10 16.01 -26.35
C CYS A 51 -28.47 14.55 -26.05
N ASP A 52 -29.68 14.08 -26.39
CA ASP A 52 -30.27 12.91 -25.74
C ASP A 52 -29.74 11.54 -26.23
N ALA A 53 -29.01 11.52 -27.36
CA ALA A 53 -28.53 10.31 -28.01
C ALA A 53 -27.02 10.37 -28.35
N PRO A 54 -26.10 10.32 -27.37
CA PRO A 54 -26.34 10.13 -25.93
C PRO A 54 -25.93 11.34 -25.05
N PRO A 55 -26.46 11.43 -23.81
CA PRO A 55 -26.34 12.60 -22.93
C PRO A 55 -24.92 12.95 -22.48
N CYS A 56 -24.75 14.24 -22.15
CA CYS A 56 -23.58 14.77 -21.46
C CYS A 56 -23.39 14.05 -20.11
N GLN A 57 -22.20 13.50 -19.89
CA GLN A 57 -21.88 12.71 -18.71
C GLN A 57 -21.32 13.58 -17.58
N HIS A 58 -21.24 13.03 -16.36
CA HIS A 58 -20.55 13.63 -15.21
C HIS A 58 -20.97 15.08 -14.87
N GLY A 59 -22.22 15.45 -15.11
CA GLY A 59 -22.72 16.81 -14.87
C GLY A 59 -22.22 17.84 -15.88
N GLY A 60 -21.98 17.43 -17.13
CA GLY A 60 -21.84 18.36 -18.26
C GLY A 60 -23.18 18.98 -18.65
N LEU A 61 -23.15 20.23 -19.12
CA LEU A 61 -24.32 20.97 -19.58
C LEU A 61 -24.41 20.90 -21.12
N CYS A 62 -25.58 20.59 -21.67
CA CYS A 62 -25.81 20.71 -23.12
C CYS A 62 -25.90 22.21 -23.47
N ILE A 63 -25.05 22.71 -24.37
CA ILE A 63 -25.00 24.16 -24.71
C ILE A 63 -25.47 24.47 -26.14
N ARG A 64 -25.37 23.47 -27.03
CA ARG A 64 -25.89 23.42 -28.41
C ARG A 64 -26.16 21.96 -28.76
N ASN A 65 -26.91 21.69 -29.83
CA ASN A 65 -27.14 20.33 -30.31
C ASN A 65 -25.82 19.53 -30.42
N GLY A 66 -25.74 18.41 -29.71
CA GLY A 66 -24.55 17.55 -29.66
C GLY A 66 -23.30 18.15 -28.98
N THR A 67 -23.36 19.34 -28.39
CA THR A 67 -22.21 20.02 -27.76
C THR A 67 -22.37 20.13 -26.25
N CYS A 68 -21.51 19.44 -25.50
CA CYS A 68 -21.49 19.49 -24.04
C CYS A 68 -20.40 20.44 -23.51
N PHE A 69 -20.74 21.27 -22.52
CA PHE A 69 -19.80 22.00 -21.68
C PHE A 69 -19.49 21.20 -20.41
N CYS A 70 -18.23 20.85 -20.19
CA CYS A 70 -17.85 19.89 -19.16
C CYS A 70 -17.58 20.51 -17.79
N SER A 71 -18.06 19.81 -16.75
CA SER A 71 -17.70 20.09 -15.37
C SER A 71 -16.19 19.92 -15.12
N ARG A 72 -15.65 20.66 -14.13
CA ARG A 72 -14.20 20.74 -13.87
C ARG A 72 -13.56 19.35 -13.70
N GLY A 73 -12.57 19.06 -14.55
CA GLY A 73 -11.85 17.78 -14.52
C GLY A 73 -12.47 16.68 -15.40
N TYR A 74 -13.36 17.04 -16.31
CA TYR A 74 -13.88 16.14 -17.35
C TYR A 74 -13.69 16.74 -18.74
N GLU A 75 -13.49 15.89 -19.74
CA GLU A 75 -13.21 16.26 -21.13
C GLU A 75 -13.81 15.25 -22.13
N GLY A 76 -13.68 15.56 -23.42
CA GLY A 76 -14.34 14.86 -24.52
C GLY A 76 -15.71 15.44 -24.87
N GLU A 77 -16.20 15.14 -26.08
CA GLU A 77 -17.43 15.70 -26.69
C GLU A 77 -18.68 15.59 -25.80
N ARG A 78 -18.72 14.58 -24.93
CA ARG A 78 -19.82 14.27 -24.01
C ARG A 78 -19.36 14.22 -22.55
N CYS A 79 -18.21 14.80 -22.23
CA CYS A 79 -17.60 14.80 -20.88
C CYS A 79 -17.36 13.40 -20.31
N GLN A 80 -17.12 12.42 -21.20
CA GLN A 80 -16.98 11.01 -20.87
C GLN A 80 -15.61 10.66 -20.25
N TYR A 81 -14.59 11.49 -20.44
CA TYR A 81 -13.23 11.23 -19.95
C TYR A 81 -12.94 12.07 -18.71
N ALA A 82 -12.47 11.43 -17.64
CA ALA A 82 -11.98 12.13 -16.47
C ALA A 82 -10.53 12.59 -16.68
N THR A 83 -10.27 13.88 -16.45
CA THR A 83 -8.94 14.49 -16.52
C THR A 83 -8.29 14.45 -15.13
N CYS A 84 -7.15 13.77 -15.02
CA CYS A 84 -6.34 13.77 -13.80
C CYS A 84 -5.20 14.78 -13.93
N TYR A 85 -5.10 15.70 -12.97
CA TYR A 85 -3.94 16.57 -12.81
C TYR A 85 -3.35 16.44 -11.38
N PRO A 86 -2.05 16.13 -11.22
CA PRO A 86 -1.12 15.63 -12.24
C PRO A 86 -1.62 14.38 -12.99
N LYS A 87 -1.14 14.19 -14.23
CA LYS A 87 -1.47 13.01 -15.05
C LYS A 87 -0.99 11.73 -14.36
N CYS A 88 -1.77 10.66 -14.50
CA CYS A 88 -1.40 9.33 -14.03
C CYS A 88 -0.15 8.83 -14.78
N LYS A 89 0.87 8.39 -14.05
CA LYS A 89 2.10 7.81 -14.63
C LYS A 89 1.96 6.30 -14.86
N ASN A 90 2.95 5.69 -15.52
CA ASN A 90 3.13 4.25 -15.64
C ASN A 90 1.88 3.49 -16.13
N GLY A 91 1.24 4.00 -17.20
CA GLY A 91 0.04 3.38 -17.79
C GLY A 91 -1.22 3.43 -16.93
N GLY A 92 -1.24 4.19 -15.83
CA GLY A 92 -2.40 4.35 -14.98
C GLY A 92 -3.55 5.10 -15.67
N LYS A 93 -4.80 4.65 -15.46
CA LYS A 93 -6.00 5.26 -16.05
C LYS A 93 -6.66 6.20 -15.05
N CYS A 94 -7.05 7.42 -15.46
CA CYS A 94 -7.86 8.29 -14.61
C CYS A 94 -9.27 7.72 -14.46
N LEU A 95 -9.78 7.61 -13.23
CA LEU A 95 -11.15 7.14 -12.95
C LEU A 95 -12.12 8.29 -12.68
N ARG A 96 -11.63 9.33 -12.03
CA ARG A 96 -12.33 10.57 -11.67
C ARG A 96 -11.27 11.65 -11.40
N PRO A 97 -11.61 12.95 -11.39
CA PRO A 97 -10.66 14.03 -11.12
C PRO A 97 -9.75 13.73 -9.92
N GLY A 98 -8.44 13.70 -10.17
CA GLY A 98 -7.41 13.45 -9.15
C GLY A 98 -7.29 12.01 -8.60
N LYS A 99 -8.03 11.01 -9.12
CA LYS A 99 -7.88 9.59 -8.73
C LYS A 99 -7.51 8.71 -9.92
N CYS A 100 -6.29 8.18 -9.89
CA CYS A 100 -5.80 7.19 -10.84
C CYS A 100 -6.10 5.75 -10.38
N ARG A 101 -6.35 4.86 -11.34
CA ARG A 101 -6.20 3.40 -11.20
C ARG A 101 -4.83 3.03 -11.74
N CYS A 102 -3.98 2.48 -10.89
CA CYS A 102 -2.64 2.06 -11.29
C CYS A 102 -2.67 0.68 -11.94
N GLN A 103 -1.68 0.42 -12.78
CA GLN A 103 -1.39 -0.92 -13.28
C GLN A 103 -0.80 -1.78 -12.14
N PRO A 104 -0.88 -3.13 -12.22
CA PRO A 104 -0.13 -4.01 -11.34
C PRO A 104 1.35 -3.60 -11.27
N GLY A 105 1.95 -3.67 -10.09
CA GLY A 105 3.33 -3.22 -9.87
C GLY A 105 3.51 -1.71 -9.58
N TYR A 106 2.46 -0.89 -9.65
CA TYR A 106 2.56 0.57 -9.42
C TYR A 106 1.55 1.09 -8.39
N GLY A 107 1.92 2.17 -7.70
CA GLY A 107 1.14 2.74 -6.59
C GLY A 107 1.36 4.23 -6.33
N GLY A 108 0.75 4.70 -5.24
CA GLY A 108 0.64 6.12 -4.91
C GLY A 108 -0.44 6.86 -5.71
N ARG A 109 -0.79 8.07 -5.28
CA ARG A 109 -1.95 8.85 -5.79
C ARG A 109 -2.00 9.01 -7.32
N TYR A 110 -0.84 9.08 -7.96
CA TYR A 110 -0.67 9.28 -9.41
C TYR A 110 0.12 8.14 -10.09
N CYS A 111 0.18 6.96 -9.47
CA CYS A 111 0.89 5.78 -9.99
C CYS A 111 2.39 6.00 -10.26
N HIS A 112 3.00 6.93 -9.53
CA HIS A 112 4.40 7.32 -9.68
C HIS A 112 5.36 6.46 -8.85
N LYS A 113 4.87 5.71 -7.86
CA LYS A 113 5.67 4.77 -7.07
C LYS A 113 5.63 3.39 -7.71
N VAL A 114 6.73 2.66 -7.65
CA VAL A 114 6.72 1.21 -7.88
C VAL A 114 6.21 0.54 -6.59
N SER A 115 5.47 -0.56 -6.73
CA SER A 115 4.81 -1.26 -5.62
C SER A 115 4.73 -2.76 -5.93
N CYS A 116 5.59 -3.55 -5.29
CA CYS A 116 5.65 -4.99 -5.48
C CYS A 116 4.49 -5.66 -4.74
N GLU A 117 3.85 -6.64 -5.37
CA GLU A 117 2.71 -7.34 -4.77
C GLU A 117 3.15 -8.15 -3.54
N GLY A 118 2.45 -7.94 -2.41
CA GLY A 118 2.86 -8.42 -1.10
C GLY A 118 4.12 -7.77 -0.50
N GLY A 119 4.83 -6.90 -1.24
CA GLY A 119 6.08 -6.28 -0.81
C GLY A 119 7.30 -7.22 -0.80
N CYS A 120 8.47 -6.61 -0.80
CA CYS A 120 9.77 -7.28 -0.69
C CYS A 120 10.15 -7.50 0.78
N GLN A 121 10.73 -8.65 1.09
CA GLN A 121 11.15 -9.03 2.44
C GLN A 121 12.64 -8.75 2.66
N ASN A 122 13.09 -8.86 3.92
CA ASN A 122 14.50 -8.90 4.31
C ASN A 122 15.37 -7.75 3.77
N GLY A 123 14.80 -6.53 3.72
CA GLY A 123 15.49 -5.34 3.23
C GLY A 123 15.57 -5.24 1.70
N GLY A 124 14.85 -6.07 0.95
CA GLY A 124 14.75 -5.95 -0.51
C GLY A 124 14.01 -4.68 -0.94
N GLU A 125 14.48 -4.04 -2.01
CA GLU A 125 13.89 -2.84 -2.59
C GLU A 125 13.00 -3.19 -3.78
N CYS A 126 11.83 -2.55 -3.91
CA CYS A 126 10.96 -2.76 -5.05
C CYS A 126 11.33 -1.83 -6.22
N ILE A 127 11.82 -2.40 -7.32
CA ILE A 127 12.28 -1.65 -8.49
C ILE A 127 11.51 -2.04 -9.76
N SER A 128 11.51 -1.15 -10.74
CA SER A 128 10.96 -1.39 -12.08
C SER A 128 12.12 -1.39 -13.09
N VAL A 129 12.32 -2.50 -13.78
CA VAL A 129 13.37 -2.67 -14.82
C VAL A 129 12.69 -3.03 -16.13
N ASN A 130 12.85 -2.21 -17.16
CA ASN A 130 12.22 -2.38 -18.48
C ASN A 130 10.68 -2.56 -18.40
N GLY A 131 10.03 -1.89 -17.45
CA GLY A 131 8.59 -2.00 -17.19
C GLY A 131 8.16 -3.20 -16.35
N LEU A 132 9.05 -4.16 -16.07
CA LEU A 132 8.80 -5.27 -15.15
C LEU A 132 9.14 -4.88 -13.72
N VAL A 133 8.20 -5.09 -12.81
CA VAL A 133 8.35 -4.79 -11.38
C VAL A 133 8.86 -6.03 -10.64
N LYS A 134 9.95 -5.88 -9.90
CA LYS A 134 10.62 -6.97 -9.17
C LYS A 134 11.29 -6.47 -7.90
N CYS A 135 11.50 -7.37 -6.95
CA CYS A 135 12.34 -7.10 -5.79
C CYS A 135 13.82 -7.22 -6.15
N LEU A 136 14.60 -6.20 -5.81
CA LEU A 136 16.06 -6.24 -5.72
C LEU A 136 16.43 -6.68 -4.31
N CYS A 137 17.06 -7.84 -4.18
CA CYS A 137 17.36 -8.41 -2.87
C CYS A 137 18.64 -7.86 -2.27
N ALA A 138 18.62 -7.66 -0.95
CA ALA A 138 19.82 -7.38 -0.17
C ALA A 138 20.81 -8.57 -0.25
N SER A 139 22.09 -8.28 -0.03
CA SER A 139 23.16 -9.29 -0.09
C SER A 139 22.84 -10.51 0.78
N GLY A 140 22.90 -11.70 0.16
CA GLY A 140 22.62 -12.96 0.84
C GLY A 140 21.13 -13.37 0.88
N TRP A 141 20.24 -12.67 0.18
CA TRP A 141 18.84 -13.05 -0.02
C TRP A 141 18.50 -13.29 -1.48
N THR A 142 17.53 -14.15 -1.75
CA THR A 142 17.05 -14.53 -3.09
C THR A 142 15.55 -14.85 -3.10
N GLY A 143 15.03 -15.23 -4.27
CA GLY A 143 13.62 -15.47 -4.51
C GLY A 143 12.87 -14.20 -4.96
N SER A 144 11.67 -14.37 -5.52
CA SER A 144 10.87 -13.30 -6.14
C SER A 144 10.51 -12.14 -5.21
N ARG A 145 10.47 -12.38 -3.89
CA ARG A 145 10.21 -11.39 -2.83
C ARG A 145 11.34 -11.33 -1.81
N CYS A 146 12.53 -11.84 -2.12
CA CYS A 146 13.69 -11.87 -1.23
C CYS A 146 13.48 -12.67 0.07
N GLN A 147 12.60 -13.68 0.01
CA GLN A 147 12.20 -14.52 1.14
C GLN A 147 13.20 -15.65 1.47
N GLU A 148 14.07 -16.03 0.52
CA GLU A 148 14.99 -17.16 0.66
C GLU A 148 16.38 -16.68 1.08
N ALA A 149 16.92 -17.24 2.16
CA ALA A 149 18.30 -17.00 2.57
C ALA A 149 19.28 -17.78 1.69
N VAL A 150 20.39 -17.13 1.31
CA VAL A 150 21.48 -17.74 0.53
C VAL A 150 22.57 -18.21 1.50
N CYS A 151 22.88 -19.50 1.46
CA CYS A 151 24.02 -20.10 2.17
C CYS A 151 25.07 -20.56 1.14
N PRO A 152 26.15 -19.78 0.89
CA PRO A 152 27.07 -20.05 -0.24
C PRO A 152 27.78 -21.41 -0.21
N GLN A 153 28.04 -21.95 0.99
CA GLN A 153 28.66 -23.27 1.17
C GLN A 153 27.65 -24.44 1.15
N GLY A 154 26.35 -24.11 1.08
CA GLY A 154 25.24 -25.03 1.29
C GLY A 154 25.08 -25.47 2.76
N CYS A 155 23.87 -25.90 3.11
CA CYS A 155 23.60 -26.57 4.38
C CYS A 155 23.52 -28.08 4.12
N ARG A 156 24.34 -28.88 4.81
CA ARG A 156 24.44 -30.33 4.59
C ARG A 156 23.61 -31.13 5.60
N ASN A 157 23.44 -32.42 5.33
CA ASN A 157 22.88 -33.40 6.27
C ASN A 157 21.49 -33.05 6.83
N GLY A 158 20.61 -32.54 5.96
CA GLY A 158 19.24 -32.16 6.33
C GLY A 158 19.10 -30.80 7.02
N ALA A 159 20.18 -30.00 7.12
CA ALA A 159 20.14 -28.66 7.66
C ALA A 159 19.46 -27.64 6.72
N THR A 160 18.85 -26.60 7.28
CA THR A 160 18.12 -25.55 6.55
C THR A 160 18.86 -24.21 6.62
N CYS A 161 18.93 -23.46 5.52
CA CYS A 161 19.45 -22.09 5.55
C CYS A 161 18.39 -21.16 6.16
N VAL A 162 18.68 -20.59 7.34
CA VAL A 162 17.70 -19.78 8.10
C VAL A 162 17.99 -18.28 8.03
N ALA A 163 19.23 -17.91 7.73
CA ALA A 163 19.68 -16.55 7.47
C ALA A 163 20.92 -16.59 6.56
N PRO A 164 21.34 -15.47 5.93
CA PRO A 164 22.47 -15.45 5.02
C PRO A 164 23.74 -16.10 5.58
N GLY A 165 24.19 -17.19 4.96
CA GLY A 165 25.35 -17.97 5.42
C GLY A 165 25.16 -18.76 6.74
N ILE A 166 23.96 -18.79 7.32
CA ILE A 166 23.67 -19.44 8.61
C ILE A 166 22.75 -20.64 8.41
N CYS A 167 23.29 -21.83 8.68
CA CYS A 167 22.55 -23.09 8.64
C CYS A 167 22.03 -23.49 10.03
N SER A 168 20.75 -23.84 10.13
CA SER A 168 20.18 -24.54 11.28
C SER A 168 20.44 -26.03 11.13
N CYS A 169 21.33 -26.58 11.96
CA CYS A 169 21.75 -27.98 11.87
C CYS A 169 20.74 -28.97 12.45
N ALA A 170 20.64 -30.14 11.82
CA ALA A 170 19.95 -31.29 12.41
C ALA A 170 20.69 -31.81 13.65
N THR A 171 19.99 -32.54 14.52
CA THR A 171 20.55 -33.07 15.78
C THR A 171 21.79 -33.92 15.51
N GLY A 172 22.89 -33.63 16.23
CA GLY A 172 24.16 -34.33 16.08
C GLY A 172 25.04 -33.85 14.91
N TRP A 173 24.68 -32.74 14.24
CA TRP A 173 25.54 -32.10 13.24
C TRP A 173 25.94 -30.68 13.68
N VAL A 174 27.18 -30.28 13.39
CA VAL A 174 27.77 -29.00 13.79
C VAL A 174 28.66 -28.39 12.68
N GLY A 175 29.15 -27.17 12.93
CA GLY A 175 29.92 -26.35 11.98
C GLY A 175 29.03 -25.53 11.05
N GLY A 176 29.57 -24.48 10.42
CA GLY A 176 28.77 -23.48 9.68
C GLY A 176 27.94 -24.01 8.50
N ALA A 177 28.34 -25.15 7.93
CA ALA A 177 27.60 -25.86 6.87
C ALA A 177 26.96 -27.19 7.36
N CYS A 178 26.91 -27.41 8.68
CA CYS A 178 26.39 -28.63 9.33
C CYS A 178 27.03 -29.94 8.83
N HIS A 179 28.33 -29.87 8.49
CA HIS A 179 29.06 -30.96 7.84
C HIS A 179 29.86 -31.83 8.81
N LEU A 180 30.04 -31.40 10.07
CA LEU A 180 30.76 -32.15 11.08
C LEU A 180 29.78 -32.97 11.92
N ALA A 181 29.99 -34.28 11.99
CA ALA A 181 29.23 -35.15 12.88
C ALA A 181 29.71 -34.99 14.33
N LEU A 182 28.76 -34.91 15.26
CA LEU A 182 29.00 -34.90 16.69
C LEU A 182 28.82 -36.32 17.24
N CYS A 183 29.86 -36.84 17.89
CA CYS A 183 29.79 -38.04 18.71
C CYS A 183 29.88 -37.59 20.17
N ARG A 184 28.77 -37.73 20.93
CA ARG A 184 28.67 -37.35 22.35
C ARG A 184 29.68 -38.09 23.21
N LEU A 185 29.92 -39.34 22.84
CA LEU A 185 31.00 -40.18 23.34
C LEU A 185 32.13 -40.19 22.30
N PRO A 186 33.37 -39.76 22.64
CA PRO A 186 34.44 -39.65 21.67
C PRO A 186 34.87 -41.02 21.13
N CYS A 187 35.22 -41.04 19.84
CA CYS A 187 35.79 -42.20 19.16
C CYS A 187 37.23 -42.43 19.63
N GLN A 188 37.48 -43.54 20.32
CA GLN A 188 38.79 -43.87 20.87
C GLN A 188 39.73 -44.47 19.82
N HIS A 189 41.01 -44.62 20.18
CA HIS A 189 42.06 -45.28 19.39
C HIS A 189 42.20 -44.76 17.93
N GLY A 190 41.92 -43.47 17.70
CA GLY A 190 42.02 -42.84 16.39
C GLY A 190 40.85 -43.12 15.45
N GLY A 191 39.71 -43.60 15.96
CA GLY A 191 38.46 -43.64 15.20
C GLY A 191 37.98 -42.23 14.79
N LYS A 192 37.23 -42.13 13.70
CA LYS A 192 36.65 -40.85 13.22
C LYS A 192 35.13 -40.87 13.32
N CYS A 193 34.53 -39.84 13.90
CA CYS A 193 33.08 -39.64 13.84
C CYS A 193 32.66 -39.38 12.39
N ILE A 194 31.72 -40.15 11.85
CA ILE A 194 31.26 -40.05 10.44
C ILE A 194 29.78 -39.71 10.29
N ALA A 195 28.98 -39.97 11.33
CA ALA A 195 27.58 -39.59 11.48
C ALA A 195 27.30 -39.44 12.99
N PRO A 196 26.16 -38.85 13.42
CA PRO A 196 25.83 -38.64 14.83
C PRO A 196 26.00 -39.91 15.68
N ASP A 197 26.87 -39.87 16.68
CA ASP A 197 27.25 -41.00 17.54
C ASP A 197 27.76 -42.27 16.80
N VAL A 198 28.16 -42.18 15.53
CA VAL A 198 28.71 -43.29 14.73
C VAL A 198 30.20 -43.07 14.46
N CYS A 199 31.02 -43.88 15.13
CA CYS A 199 32.46 -43.92 14.92
C CYS A 199 32.88 -44.93 13.84
N ARG A 200 33.64 -44.47 12.85
CA ARG A 200 34.42 -45.32 11.94
C ARG A 200 35.73 -45.70 12.63
N CYS A 201 35.82 -46.93 13.07
CA CYS A 201 37.00 -47.46 13.76
C CYS A 201 38.15 -47.79 12.82
N ARG A 202 39.37 -47.68 13.34
CA ARG A 202 40.59 -48.18 12.68
C ARG A 202 40.84 -49.61 13.16
N SER A 203 41.12 -50.54 12.25
CA SER A 203 41.53 -51.91 12.60
C SER A 203 42.75 -51.88 13.54
N PRO A 204 42.80 -52.70 14.61
CA PRO A 204 41.90 -53.81 14.95
C PRO A 204 40.75 -53.44 15.92
N TYR A 205 40.32 -52.18 16.00
CA TYR A 205 39.30 -51.75 16.97
C TYR A 205 37.87 -51.75 16.40
N SER A 206 36.88 -51.96 17.27
CA SER A 206 35.46 -52.07 16.95
C SER A 206 34.53 -51.61 18.09
N GLY A 207 33.22 -51.62 17.82
CA GLY A 207 32.18 -51.12 18.72
C GLY A 207 31.96 -49.61 18.61
N ILE A 208 30.89 -49.11 19.25
CA ILE A 208 30.38 -47.74 19.08
C ILE A 208 31.41 -46.64 19.35
N GLN A 209 32.38 -46.87 20.25
CA GLN A 209 33.46 -45.94 20.57
C GLN A 209 34.84 -46.43 20.12
N CYS A 210 34.93 -47.51 19.35
CA CYS A 210 36.22 -48.13 18.96
C CYS A 210 37.08 -48.58 20.16
N THR A 211 36.44 -48.96 21.28
CA THR A 211 37.12 -49.41 22.51
C THR A 211 37.38 -50.91 22.54
N LYS A 212 36.62 -51.71 21.80
CA LYS A 212 36.80 -53.17 21.77
C LYS A 212 37.90 -53.51 20.76
N LYS A 213 38.93 -54.24 21.18
CA LYS A 213 39.89 -54.84 20.23
C LYS A 213 39.26 -56.11 19.66
N MET A 214 39.19 -56.24 18.34
CA MET A 214 38.84 -57.49 17.68
C MET A 214 39.89 -58.53 18.05
N LYS A 215 39.44 -59.69 18.56
CA LYS A 215 40.28 -60.88 18.64
C LYS A 215 40.40 -61.45 17.23
N GLN A 216 41.63 -61.72 16.81
CA GLN A 216 41.90 -62.54 15.62
C GLN A 216 41.57 -64.00 15.91
#